data_AF-A0A3D3FHZ5-F1
#
_entry.id   AF-A0A3D3FHZ5-F1
#
_cell.length_a   1.000
_cell.length_b   1.000
_cell.length_c   1.000
_cell.angle_alpha   90.00
_cell.angle_beta   90.00
_cell.angle_gamma   90.00
#
_symmetry.space_group_name_H-M   'P 1'
#
loop_
_entity.id
_entity.type
_entity.pdbx_description
1 polymer ?
#
loop_
_entity_poly.entity_id
_entity_poly.type
_entity_poly.pdbx_seq_one_letter_code
_entity_poly.pdbx_strand_id
1 'polypeptide(L)'
;MLSAESAEGAEPKTVFPPHFRTSVRRKPLAESEFEVSAPEGFTGSEIACVAIKLDPKSTFTEKTSVLCAVSDGLIDWRSAGLSLIVAIERYGGEAPLRFGWVEGALTGEGAVATTWAHDHHNLLVMGTSVSDMVLAANTLIAQQGGYLVARDGTLVANAHLEIGGIVSDGPIGTLAREIRGVRKAMRALGYEHVNEIMSFSTLSLLVSPHLKISDKGLVDVSTQSIVENHEFPHI
;
A
#
# COMPACT_ATOMS: atom_id res chain seq x y z
N MET A 1 33.41 2.57 -49.14
CA MET A 1 32.41 1.53 -49.50
C MET A 1 31.72 1.11 -48.22
N LEU A 2 30.40 1.24 -48.23
CA LEU A 2 29.47 0.88 -47.16
C LEU A 2 29.38 -0.64 -46.97
N SER A 3 29.22 -1.08 -45.73
CA SER A 3 28.29 -2.17 -45.35
C SER A 3 28.10 -2.11 -43.83
N ALA A 4 27.12 -1.33 -43.39
CA ALA A 4 25.82 -1.83 -42.95
C ALA A 4 25.87 -2.33 -41.50
N GLU A 5 25.75 -1.38 -40.57
CA GLU A 5 25.23 -1.66 -39.23
C GLU A 5 23.87 -2.34 -39.42
N SER A 6 23.75 -3.56 -38.94
CA SER A 6 22.49 -4.28 -38.87
C SER A 6 21.57 -3.51 -37.93
N ALA A 7 20.54 -2.88 -38.49
CA ALA A 7 19.39 -2.45 -37.73
C ALA A 7 18.78 -3.70 -37.07
N GLU A 8 19.02 -3.88 -35.77
CA GLU A 8 18.21 -4.77 -34.94
C GLU A 8 16.76 -4.33 -35.11
N GLY A 9 15.96 -5.18 -35.77
CA GLY A 9 14.56 -4.92 -36.03
C GLY A 9 13.83 -4.75 -34.72
N ALA A 10 13.16 -3.60 -34.53
CA ALA A 10 12.31 -3.37 -33.39
C ALA A 10 11.26 -4.50 -33.31
N GLU A 11 11.24 -5.23 -32.18
CA GLU A 11 10.22 -6.24 -31.94
C GLU A 11 8.82 -5.63 -32.11
N PRO A 12 7.86 -6.36 -32.68
CA PRO A 12 6.51 -5.85 -32.87
C PRO A 12 5.92 -5.48 -31.51
N LYS A 13 5.63 -4.19 -31.33
CA LYS A 13 5.08 -3.67 -30.07
C LYS A 13 3.71 -4.31 -29.84
N THR A 14 3.57 -5.02 -28.72
CA THR A 14 2.29 -5.61 -28.34
C THR A 14 1.26 -4.51 -28.15
N VAL A 15 0.07 -4.68 -28.73
CA VAL A 15 -1.02 -3.71 -28.58
C VAL A 15 -1.99 -4.27 -27.56
N PHE A 16 -1.99 -3.69 -26.36
CA PHE A 16 -2.98 -4.02 -25.33
C PHE A 16 -4.36 -3.44 -25.70
N PRO A 17 -5.46 -4.19 -25.50
CA PRO A 17 -6.80 -3.65 -25.60
C PRO A 17 -6.99 -2.36 -24.77
N PRO A 18 -7.70 -1.33 -25.29
CA PRO A 18 -7.80 -0.03 -24.62
C PRO A 18 -8.35 -0.08 -23.19
N HIS A 19 -9.26 -1.02 -22.90
CA HIS A 19 -9.87 -1.15 -21.58
C HIS A 19 -8.87 -1.55 -20.48
N PHE A 20 -7.70 -2.12 -20.82
CA PHE A 20 -6.65 -2.36 -19.83
C PHE A 20 -5.98 -1.08 -19.33
N ARG A 21 -6.08 0.03 -20.07
CA ARG A 21 -5.51 1.33 -19.65
C ARG A 21 -6.45 2.14 -18.77
N THR A 22 -7.65 1.63 -18.49
CA THR A 22 -8.67 2.30 -17.66
C THR A 22 -9.17 1.39 -16.54
N SER A 23 -8.25 0.69 -15.88
CA SER A 23 -8.57 -0.32 -14.86
C SER A 23 -8.68 0.24 -13.44
N VAL A 24 -8.10 1.42 -13.16
CA VAL A 24 -8.18 2.05 -11.84
C VAL A 24 -9.34 3.04 -11.85
N ARG A 25 -10.48 2.58 -11.34
CA ARG A 25 -11.77 3.27 -11.31
C ARG A 25 -12.13 3.60 -9.86
N ARG A 26 -11.41 4.56 -9.29
CA ARG A 26 -11.67 5.12 -7.95
C ARG A 26 -11.60 6.64 -8.05
N LYS A 27 -12.53 7.35 -7.41
CA LYS A 27 -12.47 8.81 -7.33
C LYS A 27 -11.24 9.28 -6.51
N PRO A 28 -10.73 10.49 -6.78
CA PRO A 28 -9.69 11.08 -5.94
C PRO A 28 -10.10 11.11 -4.47
N LEU A 29 -9.15 10.75 -3.61
CA LEU A 29 -9.31 10.68 -2.16
C LEU A 29 -8.93 12.03 -1.52
N ALA A 30 -9.60 12.36 -0.43
CA ALA A 30 -9.26 13.51 0.42
C ALA A 30 -8.56 13.06 1.72
N GLU A 31 -7.75 13.95 2.31
CA GLU A 31 -7.08 13.68 3.60
C GLU A 31 -8.08 13.40 4.74
N SER A 32 -9.25 14.05 4.72
CA SER A 32 -10.31 13.81 5.70
C SER A 32 -10.87 12.37 5.68
N GLU A 33 -10.67 11.63 4.58
CA GLU A 33 -11.07 10.22 4.52
C GLU A 33 -10.11 9.30 5.28
N PHE A 34 -8.94 9.79 5.70
CA PHE A 34 -7.91 9.03 6.44
C PHE A 34 -7.88 9.37 7.94
N GLU A 35 -8.86 10.12 8.44
CA GLU A 35 -9.00 10.38 9.87
C GLU A 35 -9.43 9.10 10.60
N VAL A 36 -8.65 8.68 11.60
CA VAL A 36 -8.92 7.45 12.35
C VAL A 36 -9.40 7.79 13.75
N SER A 37 -10.71 7.80 13.91
CA SER A 37 -11.37 8.00 15.20
C SER A 37 -11.37 6.73 16.05
N ALA A 38 -11.38 6.90 17.36
CA ALA A 38 -11.69 5.84 18.31
C ALA A 38 -13.14 5.34 18.10
N PRO A 39 -13.47 4.12 18.55
CA PRO A 39 -14.81 3.56 18.42
C PRO A 39 -15.86 4.48 19.05
N GLU A 40 -17.08 4.48 18.50
CA GLU A 40 -18.18 5.29 19.01
C GLU A 40 -18.44 4.98 20.50
N GLY A 41 -18.53 6.03 21.31
CA GLY A 41 -18.74 5.91 22.76
C GLY A 41 -17.50 5.52 23.58
N PHE A 42 -16.33 5.38 22.94
CA PHE A 42 -15.08 5.16 23.67
C PHE A 42 -14.69 6.37 24.52
N THR A 43 -14.36 6.13 25.79
CA THR A 43 -14.03 7.18 26.79
C THR A 43 -12.68 6.98 27.45
N GLY A 44 -11.93 5.94 27.07
CA GLY A 44 -10.60 5.67 27.60
C GLY A 44 -9.53 6.62 27.02
N SER A 45 -8.38 6.67 27.68
CA SER A 45 -7.21 7.41 27.21
C SER A 45 -6.29 6.57 26.31
N GLU A 46 -6.48 5.25 26.27
CA GLU A 46 -5.66 4.32 25.52
C GLU A 46 -6.51 3.17 24.96
N ILE A 47 -6.26 2.79 23.71
CA ILE A 47 -6.90 1.66 23.05
C ILE A 47 -5.84 0.70 22.51
N ALA A 48 -6.13 -0.61 22.54
CA ALA A 48 -5.25 -1.60 21.96
C ALA A 48 -5.52 -1.70 20.45
N CYS A 49 -4.55 -1.35 19.61
CA CYS A 49 -4.65 -1.44 18.16
C CYS A 49 -4.14 -2.80 17.68
N VAL A 50 -4.99 -3.54 16.96
CA VAL A 50 -4.63 -4.82 16.35
C VAL A 50 -3.81 -4.56 15.10
N ALA A 51 -2.54 -4.93 15.11
CA ALA A 51 -1.61 -4.59 14.04
C ALA A 51 -1.03 -5.83 13.36
N ILE A 52 -0.61 -5.62 12.11
CA ILE A 52 0.19 -6.56 11.32
C ILE A 52 1.65 -6.36 11.72
N LYS A 53 2.35 -7.42 12.12
CA LYS A 53 3.80 -7.40 12.30
C LYS A 53 4.46 -8.16 11.16
N LEU A 54 5.50 -7.55 10.57
CA LEU A 54 6.22 -8.08 9.42
C LEU A 54 7.33 -9.04 9.85
N ASP A 55 7.47 -10.17 9.15
CA ASP A 55 8.73 -10.92 9.15
C ASP A 55 9.70 -10.27 8.15
N PRO A 56 10.96 -9.96 8.51
CA PRO A 56 11.87 -9.21 7.63
C PRO A 56 12.45 -10.04 6.47
N LYS A 57 12.22 -11.36 6.44
CA LYS A 57 12.83 -12.30 5.49
C LYS A 57 11.80 -13.07 4.66
N SER A 58 10.53 -13.03 5.02
CA SER A 58 9.44 -13.76 4.39
C SER A 58 8.17 -12.92 4.31
N THR A 59 7.18 -13.39 3.55
CA THR A 59 5.88 -12.71 3.43
C THR A 59 4.90 -13.07 4.55
N PHE A 60 5.35 -13.86 5.53
CA PHE A 60 4.56 -14.17 6.72
C PHE A 60 4.40 -12.94 7.59
N THR A 61 3.29 -12.93 8.31
CA THR A 61 2.90 -11.84 9.20
C THR A 61 2.38 -12.43 10.50
N GLU A 62 2.56 -11.69 11.58
CA GLU A 62 1.97 -12.00 12.88
C GLU A 62 0.88 -10.98 13.22
N LYS A 63 -0.09 -11.40 14.04
CA LYS A 63 -1.00 -10.49 14.72
C LYS A 63 -0.33 -10.00 16.01
N THR A 64 -0.27 -8.69 16.19
CA THR A 64 0.21 -8.03 17.41
C THR A 64 -0.86 -7.07 17.94
N SER A 65 -0.65 -6.58 19.16
CA SER A 65 -1.53 -5.60 19.80
C SER A 65 -0.67 -4.48 20.41
N VAL A 66 -0.91 -3.24 20.00
CA VAL A 66 -0.11 -2.07 20.38
C VAL A 66 -1.01 -1.03 21.04
N LEU A 67 -0.67 -0.61 22.26
CA LEU A 67 -1.41 0.45 22.94
C LEU A 67 -1.17 1.79 22.25
N CYS A 68 -2.26 2.45 21.89
CA CYS A 68 -2.26 3.78 21.29
C CYS A 68 -3.01 4.74 22.20
N ALA A 69 -2.43 5.92 22.43
CA ALA A 69 -3.11 6.98 23.13
C ALA A 69 -4.32 7.46 22.30
N VAL A 70 -5.37 7.92 23.00
CA VAL A 70 -6.55 8.52 22.40
C VAL A 70 -6.70 9.94 22.95
N SER A 71 -6.73 10.92 22.05
CA SER A 71 -6.97 12.34 22.37
C SER A 71 -8.03 12.88 21.43
N ASP A 72 -9.00 13.63 21.98
CA ASP A 72 -10.08 14.26 21.21
C ASP A 72 -10.84 13.27 20.30
N GLY A 73 -10.96 12.02 20.74
CA GLY A 73 -11.62 10.95 19.99
C GLY A 73 -10.79 10.41 18.81
N LEU A 74 -9.53 10.80 18.65
CA LEU A 74 -8.62 10.31 17.61
C LEU A 74 -7.56 9.39 18.20
N ILE A 75 -7.21 8.34 17.45
CA ILE A 75 -6.16 7.39 17.83
C ILE A 75 -4.80 7.95 17.40
N ASP A 76 -3.88 8.12 18.35
CA ASP A 76 -2.49 8.51 18.07
C ASP A 76 -1.62 7.28 17.76
N TRP A 77 -1.85 6.71 16.58
CA TRP A 77 -1.14 5.54 16.07
C TRP A 77 0.33 5.84 15.70
N ARG A 78 0.64 7.10 15.35
CA ARG A 78 1.99 7.51 14.94
C ARG A 78 2.97 7.44 16.08
N SER A 79 2.62 8.02 17.23
CA SER A 79 3.47 8.00 18.43
C SER A 79 3.70 6.57 18.96
N ALA A 80 2.78 5.65 18.64
CA ALA A 80 2.91 4.23 18.95
C ALA A 80 3.80 3.44 17.96
N GLY A 81 4.40 4.10 16.96
CA GLY A 81 5.26 3.46 15.97
C GLY A 81 4.50 2.62 14.93
N LEU A 82 3.21 2.89 14.73
CA LEU A 82 2.42 2.23 13.69
C LEU A 82 2.47 2.99 12.37
N SER A 83 2.35 2.27 11.27
CA SER A 83 2.00 2.82 9.96
C SER A 83 0.53 2.51 9.66
N LEU A 84 -0.22 3.50 9.18
CA LEU A 84 -1.59 3.30 8.69
C LEU A 84 -1.51 2.57 7.35
N ILE A 85 -2.29 1.50 7.17
CA ILE A 85 -2.42 0.77 5.90
C ILE A 85 -3.88 0.68 5.47
N VAL A 86 -4.12 0.87 4.18
CA VAL A 86 -5.46 0.84 3.57
C VAL A 86 -5.39 0.12 2.23
N ALA A 87 -6.23 -0.90 2.05
CA ALA A 87 -6.54 -1.46 0.75
C ALA A 87 -7.83 -0.82 0.23
N ILE A 88 -7.75 -0.21 -0.95
CA ILE A 88 -8.81 0.63 -1.52
C ILE A 88 -9.33 -0.05 -2.78
N GLU A 89 -10.61 -0.42 -2.73
CA GLU A 89 -11.34 -0.94 -3.88
C GLU A 89 -11.20 0.02 -5.07
N ARG A 90 -10.77 -0.51 -6.23
CA ARG A 90 -10.45 0.30 -7.41
C ARG A 90 -11.26 -0.05 -8.65
N TYR A 91 -12.28 -0.88 -8.53
CA TYR A 91 -13.10 -1.36 -9.64
C TYR A 91 -14.43 -0.61 -9.78
N GLY A 92 -14.64 0.47 -9.01
CA GLY A 92 -15.75 1.42 -9.19
C GLY A 92 -16.87 1.27 -8.17
N GLY A 93 -16.66 0.50 -7.11
CA GLY A 93 -17.62 0.33 -6.01
C GLY A 93 -17.65 1.51 -5.03
N GLU A 94 -16.55 2.28 -4.96
CA GLU A 94 -16.44 3.48 -4.12
C GLU A 94 -16.68 3.25 -2.62
N ALA A 95 -16.35 2.05 -2.13
CA ALA A 95 -16.56 1.68 -0.73
C ALA A 95 -15.81 2.62 0.24
N PRO A 96 -16.36 2.88 1.45
CA PRO A 96 -15.65 3.66 2.46
C PRO A 96 -14.36 2.95 2.90
N LEU A 97 -13.36 3.73 3.30
CA LEU A 97 -12.06 3.18 3.71
C LEU A 97 -12.20 2.29 4.96
N ARG A 98 -11.33 1.29 5.02
CA ARG A 98 -11.16 0.40 6.18
C ARG A 98 -9.69 0.38 6.54
N PHE A 99 -9.41 0.75 7.78
CA PHE A 99 -8.04 0.99 8.25
C PHE A 99 -7.46 -0.25 8.91
N GLY A 100 -6.17 -0.47 8.68
CA GLY A 100 -5.35 -1.39 9.46
C GLY A 100 -4.06 -0.71 9.90
N TRP A 101 -3.30 -1.42 10.72
CA TRP A 101 -2.03 -0.96 11.26
C TRP A 101 -0.92 -1.93 10.89
N VAL A 102 0.28 -1.40 10.64
CA VAL A 102 1.49 -2.21 10.53
C VAL A 102 2.52 -1.71 11.54
N GLU A 103 2.93 -2.59 12.45
CA GLU A 103 3.88 -2.28 13.52
C GLU A 103 5.28 -2.08 12.96
N GLY A 104 5.87 -0.90 13.18
CA GLY A 104 7.27 -0.61 12.87
C GLY A 104 7.65 -0.68 11.39
N ALA A 105 6.69 -0.67 10.47
CA ALA A 105 6.98 -0.86 9.04
C ALA A 105 7.74 0.30 8.41
N LEU A 106 7.45 1.53 8.83
CA LEU A 106 8.14 2.74 8.39
C LEU A 106 8.61 3.50 9.64
N THR A 107 9.88 3.88 9.66
CA THR A 107 10.48 4.69 10.74
C THR A 107 10.65 6.16 10.36
N GLY A 108 10.53 6.47 9.07
CA GLY A 108 10.49 7.84 8.55
C GLY A 108 9.09 8.30 8.14
N GLU A 109 8.94 9.61 7.97
CA GLU A 109 7.73 10.20 7.40
C GLU A 109 7.64 9.96 5.89
N GLY A 110 6.47 9.51 5.44
CA GLY A 110 6.16 9.32 4.03
C GLY A 110 5.09 8.25 3.81
N ALA A 111 4.96 7.81 2.56
CA ALA A 111 4.03 6.77 2.16
C ALA A 111 4.55 5.92 1.00
N VAL A 112 4.12 4.67 0.95
CA VAL A 112 4.27 3.75 -0.17
C VAL A 112 2.89 3.37 -0.69
N ALA A 113 2.72 3.29 -2.01
CA ALA A 113 1.48 2.84 -2.61
C ALA A 113 1.72 1.98 -3.85
N THR A 114 0.81 1.04 -4.11
CA THR A 114 0.84 0.19 -5.30
C THR A 114 -0.56 -0.26 -5.71
N THR A 115 -0.75 -0.53 -7.00
CA THR A 115 -1.89 -1.32 -7.51
C THR A 115 -1.51 -2.77 -7.81
N TRP A 116 -0.22 -3.10 -7.70
CA TRP A 116 0.30 -4.47 -7.75
C TRP A 116 0.29 -5.08 -6.34
N ALA A 117 -0.92 -5.30 -5.80
CA ALA A 117 -1.14 -5.85 -4.46
C ALA A 117 -1.87 -7.20 -4.55
N HIS A 118 -1.22 -8.27 -4.14
CA HIS A 118 -1.72 -9.63 -4.33
C HIS A 118 -2.95 -9.93 -3.44
N ASP A 119 -3.95 -10.69 -3.89
CA ASP A 119 -4.25 -11.13 -5.27
C ASP A 119 -5.47 -10.38 -5.85
N HIS A 120 -6.18 -9.61 -5.03
CA HIS A 120 -7.32 -8.82 -5.50
C HIS A 120 -6.88 -7.55 -6.23
N HIS A 121 -5.58 -7.19 -6.19
CA HIS A 121 -5.00 -6.05 -6.89
C HIS A 121 -5.80 -4.77 -6.66
N ASN A 122 -6.17 -4.51 -5.40
CA ASN A 122 -6.71 -3.20 -5.01
C ASN A 122 -5.56 -2.20 -4.89
N LEU A 123 -5.88 -0.90 -4.85
CA LEU A 123 -4.87 0.10 -4.53
C LEU A 123 -4.49 -0.07 -3.05
N LEU A 124 -3.27 -0.46 -2.76
CA LEU A 124 -2.74 -0.58 -1.41
C LEU A 124 -1.88 0.64 -1.12
N VAL A 125 -2.15 1.33 -0.01
CA VAL A 125 -1.35 2.47 0.47
C VAL A 125 -1.02 2.28 1.94
N MET A 126 0.23 2.56 2.31
CA MET A 126 0.68 2.57 3.70
C MET A 126 1.57 3.77 3.95
N GLY A 127 1.42 4.41 5.10
CA GLY A 127 2.24 5.57 5.43
C GLY A 127 2.16 6.00 6.88
N THR A 128 3.09 6.88 7.22
CA THR A 128 3.13 7.64 8.47
C THR A 128 2.67 9.09 8.25
N SER A 129 2.58 9.55 7.00
CA SER A 129 2.09 10.87 6.61
C SER A 129 0.82 10.74 5.77
N VAL A 130 -0.31 11.29 6.25
CA VAL A 130 -1.61 11.19 5.55
C VAL A 130 -1.59 11.95 4.22
N SER A 131 -0.96 13.13 4.19
CA SER A 131 -0.83 13.92 2.96
C SER A 131 -0.02 13.17 1.89
N ASP A 132 1.07 12.50 2.27
CA ASP A 132 1.85 11.67 1.34
C ASP A 132 1.08 10.43 0.90
N MET A 133 0.27 9.81 1.77
CA MET A 133 -0.61 8.69 1.40
C MET A 133 -1.64 9.12 0.36
N VAL A 134 -2.28 10.27 0.54
CA VAL A 134 -3.26 10.82 -0.41
C VAL A 134 -2.59 11.18 -1.73
N LEU A 135 -1.43 11.83 -1.71
CA LEU A 135 -0.65 12.13 -2.91
C LEU A 135 -0.31 10.84 -3.68
N ALA A 136 0.19 9.84 -2.96
CA ALA A 136 0.58 8.55 -3.53
C ALA A 136 -0.62 7.82 -4.17
N ALA A 137 -1.73 7.69 -3.44
CA ALA A 137 -2.92 7.02 -3.93
C ALA A 137 -3.56 7.74 -5.12
N ASN A 138 -3.71 9.07 -5.04
CA ASN A 138 -4.29 9.85 -6.13
C ASN A 138 -3.41 9.85 -7.39
N THR A 139 -2.08 9.79 -7.22
CA THR A 139 -1.17 9.61 -8.35
C THR A 139 -1.44 8.28 -9.05
N LEU A 140 -1.58 7.18 -8.29
CA LEU A 140 -1.89 5.85 -8.87
C LEU A 140 -3.24 5.82 -9.58
N ILE A 141 -4.25 6.51 -9.03
CA ILE A 141 -5.56 6.69 -9.68
C ILE A 141 -5.39 7.41 -11.01
N ALA A 142 -4.70 8.56 -11.02
CA ALA A 142 -4.53 9.38 -12.20
C ALA A 142 -3.71 8.68 -13.29
N GLN A 143 -2.62 8.00 -12.92
CA GLN A 143 -1.73 7.33 -13.87
C GLN A 143 -2.17 5.90 -14.23
N GLN A 144 -3.30 5.43 -13.68
CA GLN A 144 -3.87 4.10 -13.95
C GLN A 144 -3.02 2.92 -13.46
N GLY A 145 -2.31 3.13 -12.35
CA GLY A 145 -1.60 2.09 -11.62
C GLY A 145 -0.08 2.19 -11.67
N GLY A 146 0.58 1.43 -10.80
CA GLY A 146 2.01 1.56 -10.58
C GLY A 146 2.42 1.14 -9.18
N TYR A 147 3.66 1.51 -8.85
CA TYR A 147 4.26 1.36 -7.54
C TYR A 147 5.10 2.60 -7.26
N LEU A 148 4.83 3.31 -6.18
CA LEU A 148 5.50 4.58 -5.89
C LEU A 148 5.72 4.81 -4.40
N VAL A 149 6.59 5.78 -4.13
CA VAL A 149 6.88 6.27 -2.78
C VAL A 149 6.76 7.79 -2.80
N ALA A 150 6.02 8.33 -1.83
CA ALA A 150 5.86 9.75 -1.58
C ALA A 150 6.50 10.14 -0.25
N ARG A 151 7.07 11.34 -0.19
CA ARG A 151 7.66 11.92 1.01
C ARG A 151 7.72 13.43 0.87
N ASP A 152 7.45 14.14 1.95
CA ASP A 152 7.51 15.60 2.04
C ASP A 152 6.66 16.29 0.94
N GLY A 153 5.49 15.71 0.61
CA GLY A 153 4.58 16.23 -0.40
C GLY A 153 5.05 16.03 -1.85
N THR A 154 6.04 15.16 -2.09
CA THR A 154 6.57 14.88 -3.44
C THR A 154 6.71 13.39 -3.70
N LEU A 155 6.71 13.01 -4.99
CA LEU A 155 7.03 11.64 -5.41
C LEU A 155 8.54 11.47 -5.45
N VAL A 156 9.08 10.59 -4.60
CA VAL A 156 10.53 10.31 -4.54
C VAL A 156 10.93 9.10 -5.40
N ALA A 157 9.97 8.25 -5.75
CA ALA A 157 10.14 7.17 -6.72
C ALA A 157 8.79 6.76 -7.32
N ASN A 158 8.78 6.37 -8.61
CA ASN A 158 7.58 5.92 -9.31
C ASN A 158 7.95 4.87 -10.38
N ALA A 159 7.25 3.74 -10.38
CA ALA A 159 7.29 2.72 -11.41
C ALA A 159 5.89 2.60 -12.02
N HIS A 160 5.77 2.91 -13.31
CA HIS A 160 4.47 3.01 -13.97
C HIS A 160 4.01 1.63 -14.47
N LEU A 161 2.80 1.23 -14.10
CA LEU A 161 2.21 -0.08 -14.43
C LEU A 161 0.79 0.12 -14.98
N GLU A 162 0.63 0.79 -16.13
CA GLU A 162 -0.67 1.26 -16.61
C GLU A 162 -1.58 0.19 -17.24
N ILE A 163 -1.05 -0.99 -17.53
CA ILE A 163 -1.81 -2.09 -18.13
C ILE A 163 -2.42 -2.92 -17.00
N GLY A 164 -3.75 -2.84 -16.84
CA GLY A 164 -4.48 -3.46 -15.74
C GLY A 164 -4.11 -2.89 -14.36
N GLY A 165 -3.32 -1.82 -14.32
CA GLY A 165 -2.65 -1.32 -13.14
C GLY A 165 -1.58 -2.25 -12.56
N ILE A 166 -1.10 -3.23 -13.33
CA ILE A 166 -0.17 -4.26 -12.84
C ILE A 166 0.98 -4.59 -13.79
N VAL A 167 0.91 -4.15 -15.05
CA VAL A 167 1.93 -4.38 -16.08
C VAL A 167 2.33 -3.04 -16.70
N SER A 168 3.61 -2.88 -17.02
CA SER A 168 4.13 -1.74 -17.78
C SER A 168 4.17 -2.07 -19.28
N ASP A 169 3.83 -1.12 -20.15
CA ASP A 169 4.07 -1.19 -21.60
C ASP A 169 5.42 -0.53 -22.00
N GLY A 170 6.26 -0.22 -21.01
CA GLY A 170 7.59 0.37 -21.20
C GLY A 170 8.70 -0.66 -21.41
N PRO A 171 9.89 -0.23 -21.88
CA PRO A 171 11.05 -1.11 -21.96
C PRO A 171 11.44 -1.70 -20.59
N ILE A 172 11.76 -3.00 -20.55
CA ILE A 172 12.11 -3.70 -19.30
C ILE A 172 13.26 -3.03 -18.54
N GLY A 173 14.25 -2.46 -19.23
CA GLY A 173 15.36 -1.75 -18.62
C GLY A 173 14.95 -0.45 -17.90
N THR A 174 13.89 0.21 -18.37
CA THR A 174 13.31 1.39 -17.72
C THR A 174 12.55 0.96 -16.47
N LEU A 175 11.62 0.00 -16.59
CA LEU A 175 10.87 -0.53 -15.45
C LEU A 175 11.80 -1.07 -14.35
N ALA A 176 12.87 -1.79 -14.73
CA ALA A 176 13.85 -2.31 -13.77
C ALA A 176 14.58 -1.19 -13.00
N ARG A 177 14.88 -0.04 -13.64
CA ARG A 177 15.46 1.12 -12.96
C ARG A 177 14.46 1.76 -12.01
N GLU A 178 13.22 1.92 -12.44
CA GLU A 178 12.14 2.50 -11.65
C GLU A 178 11.84 1.67 -10.39
N ILE A 179 11.67 0.35 -10.53
CA ILE A 179 11.46 -0.57 -9.40
C ILE A 179 12.66 -0.55 -8.45
N ARG A 180 13.90 -0.47 -8.94
CA ARG A 180 15.07 -0.26 -8.08
C ARG A 180 14.99 1.06 -7.30
N GLY A 181 14.53 2.13 -7.94
CA GLY A 181 14.28 3.43 -7.30
C GLY A 181 13.25 3.32 -6.18
N VAL A 182 12.12 2.68 -6.45
CA VAL A 182 11.05 2.40 -5.47
C VAL A 182 11.61 1.64 -4.27
N ARG A 183 12.33 0.53 -4.50
CA ARG A 183 12.94 -0.25 -3.42
C ARG A 183 13.94 0.55 -2.58
N LYS A 184 14.70 1.45 -3.20
CA LYS A 184 15.63 2.34 -2.48
C LYS A 184 14.86 3.36 -1.63
N ALA A 185 13.80 3.94 -2.19
CA ALA A 185 12.97 4.91 -1.49
C ALA A 185 12.21 4.29 -0.30
N MET A 186 11.67 3.07 -0.46
CA MET A 186 11.05 2.32 0.66
C MET A 186 12.04 2.11 1.81
N ARG A 187 13.28 1.68 1.51
CA ARG A 187 14.34 1.55 2.53
C ARG A 187 14.67 2.89 3.21
N ALA A 188 14.63 3.99 2.46
CA ALA A 188 14.86 5.33 3.01
C ALA A 188 13.72 5.83 3.93
N LEU A 189 12.54 5.21 3.86
CA LEU A 189 11.45 5.37 4.85
C LEU A 189 11.57 4.40 6.04
N GLY A 190 12.57 3.52 6.05
CA GLY A 190 12.77 2.52 7.10
C GLY A 190 12.11 1.16 6.84
N TYR A 191 11.57 0.91 5.64
CA TYR A 191 11.01 -0.41 5.31
C TYR A 191 12.13 -1.45 5.15
N GLU A 192 12.33 -2.26 6.19
CA GLU A 192 13.39 -3.27 6.24
C GLU A 192 12.86 -4.66 5.85
N HIS A 193 13.14 -5.07 4.61
CA HIS A 193 12.84 -6.43 4.15
C HIS A 193 13.83 -6.86 3.06
N VAL A 194 14.13 -8.16 2.95
CA VAL A 194 15.01 -8.69 1.87
C VAL A 194 14.44 -8.48 0.46
N ASN A 195 13.12 -8.33 0.38
CA ASN A 195 12.36 -8.08 -0.85
C ASN A 195 11.15 -7.16 -0.55
N GLU A 196 11.38 -5.85 -0.63
CA GLU A 196 10.43 -4.80 -0.22
C GLU A 196 9.13 -4.86 -1.03
N ILE A 197 9.26 -5.06 -2.35
CA ILE A 197 8.12 -5.13 -3.26
C ILE A 197 7.20 -6.29 -2.89
N MET A 198 7.72 -7.51 -2.78
CA MET A 198 6.91 -8.68 -2.45
C MET A 198 6.31 -8.63 -1.06
N SER A 199 7.07 -8.15 -0.07
CA SER A 199 6.59 -8.02 1.30
C SER A 199 5.38 -7.10 1.37
N PHE A 200 5.50 -5.87 0.85
CA PHE A 200 4.40 -4.91 0.88
C PHE A 200 3.20 -5.39 0.05
N SER A 201 3.45 -5.89 -1.16
CA SER A 201 2.40 -6.37 -2.07
C SER A 201 1.66 -7.60 -1.56
N THR A 202 2.17 -8.33 -0.57
CA THR A 202 1.50 -9.49 0.03
C THR A 202 0.87 -9.19 1.38
N LEU A 203 0.88 -7.93 1.85
CA LEU A 203 0.11 -7.53 3.04
C LEU A 203 -1.39 -7.62 2.82
N SER A 204 -1.83 -7.70 1.57
CA SER A 204 -3.23 -7.92 1.19
C SER A 204 -3.55 -9.33 0.69
N LEU A 205 -2.59 -10.26 0.73
CA LEU A 205 -2.75 -11.60 0.18
C LEU A 205 -3.54 -12.50 1.14
N LEU A 206 -4.86 -12.56 0.98
CA LEU A 206 -5.80 -13.24 1.88
C LEU A 206 -5.74 -14.78 1.89
N VAL A 207 -4.71 -15.36 1.28
CA VAL A 207 -4.39 -16.80 1.33
C VAL A 207 -3.02 -17.06 1.96
N SER A 208 -2.35 -16.02 2.47
CA SER A 208 -1.06 -16.09 3.14
C SER A 208 -1.21 -15.66 4.60
N PRO A 209 -0.83 -16.51 5.59
CA PRO A 209 -1.08 -16.22 7.01
C PRO A 209 -0.17 -15.11 7.59
N HIS A 210 -0.49 -14.55 8.76
CA HIS A 210 -1.68 -14.78 9.59
C HIS A 210 -2.70 -13.64 9.53
N LEU A 211 -2.26 -12.38 9.55
CA LEU A 211 -3.13 -11.20 9.55
C LEU A 211 -2.82 -10.33 8.33
N LYS A 212 -3.84 -10.02 7.53
CA LYS A 212 -3.72 -9.27 6.27
C LYS A 212 -4.76 -8.16 6.20
N ILE A 213 -4.59 -7.23 5.25
CA ILE A 213 -5.55 -6.13 5.01
C ILE A 213 -6.34 -6.38 3.72
N SER A 214 -7.63 -6.07 3.72
CA SER A 214 -8.49 -6.05 2.54
C SER A 214 -9.26 -4.73 2.46
N ASP A 215 -9.98 -4.50 1.37
CA ASP A 215 -10.95 -3.39 1.25
C ASP A 215 -12.10 -3.48 2.25
N LYS A 216 -12.21 -4.60 2.97
CA LYS A 216 -13.20 -4.83 4.03
C LYS A 216 -12.62 -4.71 5.44
N GLY A 217 -11.32 -4.40 5.58
CA GLY A 217 -10.63 -4.32 6.87
C GLY A 217 -9.61 -5.45 7.06
N LEU A 218 -9.13 -5.58 8.30
CA LEU A 218 -8.19 -6.63 8.67
C LEU A 218 -8.86 -8.01 8.59
N VAL A 219 -8.10 -8.99 8.11
CA VAL A 219 -8.56 -10.36 7.90
C VAL A 219 -7.60 -11.31 8.61
N ASP A 220 -8.14 -12.08 9.54
CA ASP A 220 -7.47 -13.29 10.01
C ASP A 220 -7.64 -14.36 8.92
N VAL A 221 -6.53 -14.69 8.26
CA VAL A 221 -6.52 -15.60 7.12
C VAL A 221 -6.77 -17.05 7.54
N SER A 222 -6.46 -17.39 8.80
CA SER A 222 -6.63 -18.75 9.31
C SER A 222 -8.09 -19.05 9.62
N THR A 223 -8.82 -18.08 10.17
CA THR A 223 -10.28 -18.18 10.45
C THR A 223 -11.15 -17.67 9.32
N GLN A 224 -10.57 -17.01 8.31
CA GLN A 224 -11.26 -16.34 7.20
C GLN A 224 -12.30 -15.31 7.65
N SER A 225 -12.03 -14.64 8.78
CA SER A 225 -12.93 -13.64 9.37
C SER A 225 -12.33 -12.25 9.30
N ILE A 226 -13.19 -11.25 9.08
CA ILE A 226 -12.83 -9.86 9.32
C ILE A 226 -12.65 -9.68 10.84
N VAL A 227 -11.60 -8.98 11.23
CA VAL A 227 -11.33 -8.63 12.63
C VAL A 227 -11.34 -7.12 12.80
N GLU A 228 -11.75 -6.67 13.98
CA GLU A 228 -11.66 -5.26 14.34
C GLU A 228 -10.19 -4.82 14.38
N ASN A 229 -9.95 -3.57 14.01
CA ASN A 229 -8.62 -2.96 14.04
C ASN A 229 -8.19 -2.52 15.46
N HIS A 230 -9.00 -2.86 16.46
CA HIS A 230 -8.78 -2.55 17.85
C HIS A 230 -9.39 -3.64 18.75
N GLU A 231 -8.91 -3.68 19.98
CA GLU A 231 -9.43 -4.48 21.08
C GLU A 231 -9.61 -3.56 22.29
N PHE A 232 -10.64 -3.83 23.10
CA PHE A 232 -10.78 -3.14 24.38
C PHE A 232 -9.83 -3.81 25.38
N PRO A 233 -8.97 -3.06 26.08
CA PRO A 233 -8.10 -3.65 27.09
C PRO A 233 -8.95 -4.38 28.14
N HIS A 234 -8.54 -5.59 28.49
CA HIS A 234 -9.18 -6.34 29.56
C HIS A 234 -8.97 -5.58 30.88
N ILE A 235 -10.07 -5.11 31.47
CA ILE A 235 -10.12 -4.47 32.79
C ILE A 235 -9.88 -5.53 33.88
#